data_AF-A0A841T3L4-F1
#
_entry.id   AF-A0A841T3L4-F1
#
_cell.length_a   1.000
_cell.length_b   1.000
_cell.length_c   1.000
_cell.angle_alpha   90.00
_cell.angle_beta   90.00
_cell.angle_gamma   90.00
#
_symmetry.space_group_name_H-M   'P 1'
#
loop_
_entity.id
_entity.type
_entity.pdbx_description
1 polymer ?
#
loop_
_entity_poly.entity_id
_entity_poly.type
_entity_poly.pdbx_seq_one_letter_code
_entity_poly.pdbx_strand_id
1 'polypeptide(L)'
;MKIALQAPTTGKLLIAAVLSASLLFPSYGSVSHAASPNSVSSATSVSAVDVSSAEYSVFLQDKFGIVLTAQPTKGEFLNALAKALGLAPSEEAVSSKDLESTSPYYNAAKALYQNGVLTSDTVNALQPLGSVNAVQIALKAANLKELAYTYPEAKAVKAIAKLPVKSSALSLQAKQELAAAVDTQLLPSAYYSDLKPNARTTASLAATLIGKVLSFHGEYKHYLGYASDADIYLKLNDAFESSVIIKSEELQQIVDTALEKDLVTGYNLKDSSYDSNFVDSLSLVYGHSDPTHALQLIGLLRSEGIDAKVQLEPKTSAFVYLKEWGDPGVSDLYEVRQIANGNYIEYAKEYDIAFEFNSVSDKKRFNDIILTYAKKNEDDQSGLLAGSWWQPLYYSLTALPDYEVITNNKIQIGRYYAQSFSLKEQSQAVIDGFKSVDPSVTVEHYDFWTDAPFYRYLNGESV
;
A
#
# COMPACT_ATOMS: atom_id res chain seq x y z
N MET A 1 59.95 45.02 -12.02
CA MET A 1 60.20 46.48 -12.09
C MET A 1 58.90 47.17 -12.48
N LYS A 2 58.38 48.03 -11.60
CA LYS A 2 57.32 49.06 -11.75
C LYS A 2 56.01 48.78 -12.55
N ILE A 3 54.89 48.80 -11.80
CA ILE A 3 53.69 49.67 -11.91
C ILE A 3 52.91 49.70 -13.25
N ALA A 4 51.60 49.38 -13.22
CA ALA A 4 50.49 50.37 -13.34
C ALA A 4 49.09 49.73 -13.36
N LEU A 5 48.14 50.46 -12.78
CA LEU A 5 46.71 50.19 -12.61
C LEU A 5 45.89 50.27 -13.91
N GLN A 6 44.71 49.63 -13.95
CA GLN A 6 43.42 50.34 -14.12
C GLN A 6 42.19 49.43 -13.91
N ALA A 7 41.17 50.00 -13.27
CA ALA A 7 39.85 49.43 -12.98
C ALA A 7 38.82 49.80 -14.07
N PRO A 8 37.61 49.21 -14.04
CA PRO A 8 36.41 49.96 -14.41
C PRO A 8 35.32 49.96 -13.31
N THR A 9 35.02 51.19 -12.91
CA THR A 9 33.72 51.83 -12.60
C THR A 9 32.45 51.03 -12.39
N THR A 10 31.87 51.27 -11.21
CA THR A 10 30.46 51.18 -10.79
C THR A 10 29.52 52.14 -11.53
N GLY A 11 28.25 51.73 -11.71
CA GLY A 11 27.10 52.60 -11.96
C GLY A 11 25.77 51.88 -11.70
N LYS A 12 25.06 52.29 -10.64
CA LYS A 12 23.77 51.77 -10.16
C LYS A 12 22.60 52.65 -10.65
N LEU A 13 21.38 52.11 -10.47
CA LEU A 13 20.05 52.74 -10.27
C LEU A 13 19.28 53.21 -11.53
N LEU A 14 17.94 53.20 -11.63
CA LEU A 14 16.78 52.51 -11.02
C LEU A 14 15.50 53.19 -11.62
N ILE A 15 14.36 52.49 -11.64
CA ILE A 15 12.95 52.99 -11.65
C ILE A 15 12.35 53.46 -13.00
N ALA A 16 11.25 52.81 -13.44
CA ALA A 16 9.89 53.38 -13.41
C ALA A 16 8.82 52.45 -14.00
N ALA A 17 7.70 52.36 -13.28
CA ALA A 17 6.45 51.67 -13.63
C ALA A 17 5.43 52.65 -14.26
N VAL A 18 4.27 52.10 -14.69
CA VAL A 18 2.89 52.65 -14.92
C VAL A 18 2.37 52.16 -16.30
N LEU A 19 1.41 51.22 -16.40
CA LEU A 19 -0.05 51.18 -16.13
C LEU A 19 -0.94 51.96 -17.13
N SER A 20 -1.78 51.22 -17.87
CA SER A 20 -3.25 51.44 -18.10
C SER A 20 -3.81 51.70 -19.51
N ALA A 21 -4.93 51.01 -19.77
CA ALA A 21 -6.22 51.49 -20.33
C ALA A 21 -6.66 51.11 -21.77
N SER A 22 -7.41 50.00 -21.84
CA SER A 22 -8.79 49.81 -22.37
C SER A 22 -9.45 50.81 -23.34
N LEU A 23 -10.14 50.28 -24.38
CA LEU A 23 -11.34 50.87 -25.00
C LEU A 23 -12.38 49.80 -25.46
N LEU A 24 -13.64 50.23 -25.50
CA LEU A 24 -14.92 49.52 -25.37
C LEU A 24 -15.64 49.16 -26.69
N PHE A 25 -16.65 48.29 -26.56
CA PHE A 25 -17.66 47.79 -27.53
C PHE A 25 -18.56 48.89 -28.19
N PRO A 26 -19.36 48.52 -29.22
CA PRO A 26 -20.77 48.17 -28.96
C PRO A 26 -21.37 46.98 -29.77
N SER A 27 -22.49 46.50 -29.24
CA SER A 27 -23.40 45.39 -29.55
C SER A 27 -24.27 45.51 -30.82
N TYR A 28 -24.71 44.39 -31.41
CA TYR A 28 -26.08 44.15 -31.93
C TYR A 28 -26.38 42.65 -32.17
N GLY A 29 -27.59 42.21 -31.79
CA GLY A 29 -28.38 41.25 -32.58
C GLY A 29 -28.49 39.80 -32.08
N SER A 30 -29.50 39.54 -31.24
CA SER A 30 -30.01 38.19 -30.98
C SER A 30 -30.75 37.63 -32.20
N VAL A 31 -30.34 36.47 -32.71
CA VAL A 31 -31.20 35.59 -33.52
C VAL A 31 -31.02 34.16 -33.05
N SER A 32 -32.10 33.60 -32.52
CA SER A 32 -32.24 32.22 -32.10
C SER A 32 -32.25 31.29 -33.32
N HIS A 33 -31.32 30.34 -33.40
CA HIS A 33 -31.53 29.07 -34.09
C HIS A 33 -31.07 27.93 -33.17
N ALA A 34 -32.04 27.16 -32.71
CA ALA A 34 -31.85 25.92 -31.98
C ALA A 34 -31.22 24.90 -32.92
N ALA A 35 -29.98 24.53 -32.64
CA ALA A 35 -29.37 23.31 -33.15
C ALA A 35 -29.40 22.27 -32.03
N SER A 36 -30.10 21.18 -32.28
CA SER A 36 -30.19 19.99 -31.43
C SER A 36 -28.79 19.50 -31.01
N PRO A 37 -28.54 19.19 -29.72
CA PRO A 37 -27.33 18.51 -29.35
C PRO A 37 -27.47 17.04 -29.77
N ASN A 38 -26.82 16.66 -30.87
CA ASN A 38 -26.52 15.26 -31.13
C ASN A 38 -25.62 14.74 -30.01
N SER A 39 -26.19 13.84 -29.21
CA SER A 39 -25.54 12.74 -28.49
C SER A 39 -24.03 12.88 -28.33
N VAL A 40 -23.61 13.51 -27.23
CA VAL A 40 -22.28 13.28 -26.67
C VAL A 40 -22.28 11.83 -26.21
N SER A 41 -21.59 10.97 -26.95
CA SER A 41 -21.27 9.62 -26.55
C SER A 41 -20.75 9.65 -25.12
N SER A 42 -21.39 8.87 -24.27
CA SER A 42 -21.04 8.62 -22.89
C SER A 42 -19.54 8.42 -22.77
N ALA A 43 -18.86 9.40 -22.17
CA ALA A 43 -17.54 9.20 -21.62
C ALA A 43 -17.67 8.00 -20.68
N THR A 44 -17.09 6.87 -21.08
CA THR A 44 -17.04 5.68 -20.26
C THR A 44 -16.09 6.06 -19.13
N SER A 45 -16.65 6.50 -17.99
CA SER A 45 -15.89 6.67 -16.77
C SER A 45 -15.16 5.36 -16.54
N VAL A 46 -13.83 5.40 -16.56
CA VAL A 46 -12.97 4.28 -16.16
C VAL A 46 -13.44 3.90 -14.77
N SER A 47 -14.24 2.85 -14.70
CA SER A 47 -14.86 2.43 -13.46
C SER A 47 -13.73 1.78 -12.69
N ALA A 48 -13.34 2.38 -11.56
CA ALA A 48 -12.44 1.71 -10.62
C ALA A 48 -12.98 0.29 -10.43
N VAL A 49 -12.13 -0.72 -10.66
CA VAL A 49 -12.54 -2.12 -10.55
C VAL A 49 -12.99 -2.34 -9.11
N ASP A 50 -14.28 -2.56 -8.92
CA ASP A 50 -14.84 -2.84 -7.59
C ASP A 50 -14.24 -4.15 -7.07
N VAL A 51 -13.58 -4.09 -5.91
CA VAL A 51 -12.97 -5.25 -5.25
C VAL A 51 -14.05 -6.29 -4.96
N SER A 52 -13.85 -7.51 -5.46
CA SER A 52 -14.82 -8.59 -5.28
C SER A 52 -14.80 -9.13 -3.84
N SER A 53 -15.93 -9.69 -3.39
CA SER A 53 -15.97 -10.37 -2.08
C SER A 53 -15.04 -11.58 -1.98
N ALA A 54 -14.76 -12.25 -3.10
CA ALA A 54 -13.80 -13.35 -3.14
C ALA A 54 -12.40 -12.84 -2.81
N GLU A 55 -12.00 -11.70 -3.38
CA GLU A 55 -10.72 -11.07 -3.08
C GLU A 55 -10.61 -10.65 -1.61
N TYR A 56 -11.65 -10.01 -1.07
CA TYR A 56 -11.68 -9.69 0.36
C TYR A 56 -11.60 -10.94 1.23
N SER A 57 -12.26 -12.04 0.85
CA SER A 57 -12.20 -13.29 1.61
C SER A 57 -10.79 -13.89 1.63
N VAL A 58 -10.10 -13.89 0.49
CA VAL A 58 -8.71 -14.36 0.39
C VAL A 58 -7.79 -13.48 1.25
N PHE A 59 -7.92 -12.16 1.15
CA PHE A 59 -7.15 -11.22 1.96
C PHE A 59 -7.38 -11.41 3.47
N LEU A 60 -8.65 -11.55 3.89
CA LEU A 60 -9.00 -11.78 5.29
C LEU A 60 -8.44 -13.11 5.83
N GLN A 61 -8.41 -14.14 5.00
CA GLN A 61 -7.81 -15.42 5.35
C GLN A 61 -6.28 -15.32 5.45
N ASP A 62 -5.63 -14.71 4.46
CA ASP A 62 -4.16 -14.58 4.39
C ASP A 62 -3.61 -13.73 5.54
N LYS A 63 -4.16 -12.51 5.71
CA LYS A 63 -3.62 -11.53 6.67
C LYS A 63 -4.10 -11.72 8.09
N PHE A 64 -5.30 -12.27 8.28
CA PHE A 64 -5.91 -12.36 9.62
C PHE A 64 -6.37 -13.76 9.98
N GLY A 65 -6.23 -14.77 9.12
CA GLY A 65 -6.77 -16.11 9.38
C GLY A 65 -8.28 -16.10 9.66
N ILE A 66 -9.03 -15.21 9.00
CA ILE A 66 -10.48 -15.09 9.15
C ILE A 66 -11.16 -15.89 8.04
N VAL A 67 -12.01 -16.82 8.43
CA VAL A 67 -12.90 -17.57 7.54
C VAL A 67 -14.33 -17.40 8.02
N LEU A 68 -15.20 -16.89 7.15
CA LEU A 68 -16.60 -16.60 7.48
C LEU A 68 -17.49 -17.80 7.15
N THR A 69 -18.43 -18.10 8.04
CA THR A 69 -19.49 -19.09 7.77
C THR A 69 -20.47 -18.54 6.73
N ALA A 70 -21.20 -19.43 6.04
CA ALA A 70 -22.11 -19.04 4.95
C ALA A 70 -23.16 -18.00 5.37
N GLN A 71 -23.62 -18.07 6.63
CA GLN A 71 -24.52 -17.10 7.27
C GLN A 71 -24.03 -16.87 8.70
N PRO A 72 -23.14 -15.88 8.94
CA PRO A 72 -22.58 -15.67 10.27
C PRO A 72 -23.64 -15.23 11.27
N THR A 73 -23.50 -15.70 12.50
CA THR A 73 -24.13 -15.10 13.66
C THR A 73 -23.55 -13.71 13.91
N LYS A 74 -24.25 -12.91 14.73
CA LYS A 74 -23.74 -11.58 15.09
C LYS A 74 -22.39 -11.67 15.82
N GLY A 75 -22.21 -12.64 16.71
CA GLY A 75 -20.97 -12.87 17.44
C GLY A 75 -19.79 -13.22 16.52
N GLU A 76 -20.00 -14.10 15.54
CA GLU A 76 -18.96 -14.47 14.57
C GLU A 76 -18.50 -13.27 13.74
N PHE A 77 -19.44 -12.43 13.28
CA PHE A 77 -19.10 -11.20 12.56
C PHE A 77 -18.34 -10.19 13.43
N LEU A 78 -18.74 -10.02 14.69
CA LEU A 78 -18.05 -9.13 15.64
C LEU A 78 -16.62 -9.62 15.93
N ASN A 79 -16.43 -10.92 16.14
CA ASN A 79 -15.09 -11.51 16.30
C ASN A 79 -14.21 -11.26 15.07
N ALA A 80 -14.74 -11.52 13.86
CA ALA A 80 -14.01 -11.29 12.63
C ALA A 80 -13.65 -9.80 12.46
N LEU A 81 -14.58 -8.90 12.71
CA LEU A 81 -14.37 -7.45 12.60
C LEU A 81 -13.33 -6.94 13.63
N ALA A 82 -13.46 -7.34 14.90
CA ALA A 82 -12.51 -6.94 15.94
C ALA A 82 -11.10 -7.49 15.64
N LYS A 83 -11.00 -8.73 15.16
CA LYS A 83 -9.74 -9.35 14.76
C LYS A 83 -9.10 -8.62 13.59
N ALA A 84 -9.88 -8.29 12.56
CA ALA A 84 -9.40 -7.56 11.39
C ALA A 84 -8.85 -6.18 11.76
N LEU A 85 -9.50 -5.49 12.71
CA LEU A 85 -9.09 -4.17 13.20
C LEU A 85 -8.04 -4.23 14.34
N GLY A 86 -7.51 -5.41 14.68
CA GLY A 86 -6.54 -5.56 15.77
C GLY A 86 -7.05 -5.09 17.15
N LEU A 87 -8.37 -5.06 17.37
CA LEU A 87 -8.95 -4.49 18.58
C LEU A 87 -8.88 -5.47 19.76
N ALA A 88 -8.26 -5.03 20.84
CA ALA A 88 -8.26 -5.71 22.14
C ALA A 88 -9.09 -4.91 23.16
N PRO A 89 -9.84 -5.58 24.05
CA PRO A 89 -10.57 -4.89 25.10
C PRO A 89 -9.61 -4.31 26.15
N SER A 90 -9.92 -3.13 26.69
CA SER A 90 -9.21 -2.59 27.86
C SER A 90 -9.63 -3.33 29.14
N GLU A 91 -8.94 -3.05 30.26
CA GLU A 91 -9.30 -3.62 31.57
C GLU A 91 -10.64 -3.12 32.10
N GLU A 92 -11.13 -1.97 31.63
CA GLU A 92 -12.37 -1.35 32.10
C GLU A 92 -13.57 -2.28 31.96
N ALA A 93 -14.39 -2.40 33.00
CA ALA A 93 -15.55 -3.27 32.98
C ALA A 93 -16.63 -2.72 32.03
N VAL A 94 -17.16 -3.58 31.16
CA VAL A 94 -18.36 -3.30 30.36
C VAL A 94 -19.42 -4.32 30.76
N SER A 95 -20.58 -3.83 31.22
CA SER A 95 -21.72 -4.70 31.52
C SER A 95 -22.48 -5.05 30.24
N SER A 96 -22.59 -6.34 29.95
CA SER A 96 -23.55 -6.86 28.95
C SER A 96 -24.66 -7.62 29.67
N LYS A 97 -25.90 -7.46 29.19
CA LYS A 97 -27.08 -8.12 29.77
C LYS A 97 -27.23 -9.58 29.34
N ASP A 98 -26.64 -9.96 28.21
CA ASP A 98 -26.88 -11.24 27.54
C ASP A 98 -25.60 -11.92 27.06
N LEU A 99 -24.43 -11.40 27.46
CA LEU A 99 -23.13 -11.95 27.11
C LEU A 99 -22.23 -12.06 28.35
N GLU A 100 -22.13 -13.28 28.88
CA GLU A 100 -21.23 -13.61 29.98
C GLU A 100 -19.76 -13.49 29.58
N SER A 101 -18.88 -13.20 30.55
CA SER A 101 -17.43 -13.04 30.32
C SER A 101 -16.73 -14.32 29.82
N THR A 102 -17.36 -15.48 30.02
CA THR A 102 -16.90 -16.78 29.51
C THR A 102 -17.25 -17.03 28.04
N SER A 103 -18.10 -16.19 27.44
CA SER A 103 -18.49 -16.33 26.04
C SER A 103 -17.32 -16.09 25.10
N PRO A 104 -17.17 -16.89 24.02
CA PRO A 104 -16.12 -16.68 23.01
C PRO A 104 -16.27 -15.36 22.22
N TYR A 105 -17.39 -14.66 22.37
CA TYR A 105 -17.66 -13.38 21.72
C TYR A 105 -17.49 -12.17 22.66
N TYR A 106 -17.25 -12.41 23.96
CA TYR A 106 -17.23 -11.36 24.97
C TYR A 106 -16.16 -10.30 24.68
N ASN A 107 -14.92 -10.74 24.43
CA ASN A 107 -13.79 -9.82 24.23
C ASN A 107 -13.97 -8.93 22.99
N ALA A 108 -14.44 -9.49 21.87
CA ALA A 108 -14.69 -8.70 20.67
C ALA A 108 -15.85 -7.73 20.85
N ALA A 109 -16.96 -8.17 21.45
CA ALA A 109 -18.09 -7.29 21.73
C ALA A 109 -17.70 -6.16 22.67
N LYS A 110 -16.92 -6.46 23.72
CA LYS A 110 -16.37 -5.46 24.64
C LYS A 110 -15.46 -4.46 23.92
N ALA A 111 -14.50 -4.93 23.13
CA ALA A 111 -13.59 -4.07 22.38
C ALA A 111 -14.36 -3.15 21.41
N LEU A 112 -15.33 -3.69 20.67
CA LEU A 112 -16.16 -2.91 19.75
C LEU A 112 -17.10 -1.93 20.47
N TYR A 113 -17.57 -2.25 21.68
CA TYR A 113 -18.33 -1.31 22.51
C TYR A 113 -17.45 -0.14 22.98
N GLN A 114 -16.24 -0.43 23.47
CA GLN A 114 -15.27 0.59 23.91
C GLN A 114 -14.84 1.52 22.77
N ASN A 115 -14.82 1.01 21.53
CA ASN A 115 -14.57 1.79 20.33
C ASN A 115 -15.83 2.44 19.72
N GLY A 116 -16.97 2.41 20.42
CA GLY A 116 -18.21 3.07 20.00
C GLY A 116 -18.92 2.45 18.78
N VAL A 117 -18.51 1.25 18.37
CA VAL A 117 -19.14 0.48 17.28
C VAL A 117 -20.45 -0.14 17.77
N LEU A 118 -20.42 -0.76 18.95
CA LEU A 118 -21.62 -1.24 19.64
C LEU A 118 -22.11 -0.20 20.64
N THR A 119 -23.42 0.07 20.63
CA THR A 119 -24.04 1.09 21.48
C THR A 119 -25.12 0.54 22.40
N SER A 120 -25.29 -0.78 22.45
CA SER A 120 -26.28 -1.46 23.28
C SER A 120 -25.58 -2.46 24.21
N ASP A 121 -26.12 -2.59 25.43
CA ASP A 121 -25.72 -3.59 26.42
C ASP A 121 -26.23 -5.01 26.09
N THR A 122 -27.08 -5.14 25.06
CA THR A 122 -27.63 -6.41 24.57
C THR A 122 -27.02 -6.75 23.22
N VAL A 123 -26.13 -7.74 23.19
CA VAL A 123 -25.31 -8.08 22.02
C VAL A 123 -26.05 -9.02 21.07
N ASN A 124 -26.80 -9.99 21.59
CA ASN A 124 -27.44 -11.09 20.85
C ASN A 124 -26.45 -11.90 20.01
N ALA A 125 -25.28 -12.24 20.58
CA ALA A 125 -24.15 -12.81 19.84
C ALA A 125 -24.51 -14.11 19.08
N LEU A 126 -25.37 -14.97 19.64
CA LEU A 126 -25.75 -16.24 19.02
C LEU A 126 -26.87 -16.12 17.98
N GLN A 127 -27.48 -14.94 17.82
CA GLN A 127 -28.57 -14.76 16.87
C GLN A 127 -28.03 -14.60 15.43
N PRO A 128 -28.80 -15.03 14.41
CA PRO A 128 -28.46 -14.77 13.02
C PRO A 128 -28.24 -13.27 12.78
N LEU A 129 -27.17 -12.90 12.09
CA LEU A 129 -26.91 -11.52 11.74
C LEU A 129 -27.84 -11.08 10.60
N GLY A 130 -28.64 -10.04 10.82
CA GLY A 130 -29.43 -9.42 9.75
C GLY A 130 -28.59 -8.49 8.89
N SER A 131 -28.85 -8.45 7.58
CA SER A 131 -28.06 -7.67 6.61
C SER A 131 -27.99 -6.17 6.95
N VAL A 132 -29.12 -5.57 7.38
CA VAL A 132 -29.16 -4.16 7.80
C VAL A 132 -28.25 -3.93 9.01
N ASN A 133 -28.30 -4.82 10.00
CA ASN A 133 -27.49 -4.71 11.21
C ASN A 133 -25.98 -4.82 10.89
N ALA A 134 -25.60 -5.73 10.00
CA ALA A 134 -24.21 -5.86 9.54
C ALA A 134 -23.70 -4.55 8.93
N VAL A 135 -24.49 -3.90 8.07
CA VAL A 135 -24.13 -2.62 7.44
C VAL A 135 -23.97 -1.51 8.48
N GLN A 136 -24.86 -1.44 9.46
CA GLN A 136 -24.80 -0.44 10.53
C GLN A 136 -23.57 -0.62 11.44
N ILE A 137 -23.24 -1.86 11.79
CA ILE A 137 -22.02 -2.18 12.55
C ILE A 137 -20.79 -1.78 11.73
N ALA A 138 -20.73 -2.18 10.46
CA ALA A 138 -19.61 -1.84 9.58
C ALA A 138 -19.44 -0.32 9.39
N LEU A 139 -20.54 0.43 9.27
CA LEU A 139 -20.49 1.88 9.15
C LEU A 139 -19.84 2.54 10.35
N LYS A 140 -20.22 2.11 11.56
CA LYS A 140 -19.62 2.64 12.79
C LYS A 140 -18.16 2.24 12.90
N ALA A 141 -17.85 0.99 12.56
CA ALA A 141 -16.48 0.49 12.54
C ALA A 141 -15.61 1.21 11.50
N ALA A 142 -16.18 1.72 10.40
CA ALA A 142 -15.50 2.53 9.40
C ALA A 142 -15.36 4.02 9.78
N ASN A 143 -15.69 4.41 11.02
CA ASN A 143 -15.67 5.81 11.49
C ASN A 143 -16.58 6.76 10.70
N LEU A 144 -17.71 6.26 10.17
CA LEU A 144 -18.66 7.06 9.37
C LEU A 144 -19.92 7.47 10.14
N LYS A 145 -19.96 7.23 11.46
CA LYS A 145 -21.13 7.53 12.32
C LYS A 145 -21.47 9.02 12.32
N GLU A 146 -20.47 9.88 12.51
CA GLU A 146 -20.62 11.33 12.55
C GLU A 146 -21.13 11.86 11.21
N LEU A 147 -20.57 11.36 10.09
CA LEU A 147 -21.06 11.69 8.75
C LEU A 147 -22.53 11.31 8.59
N ALA A 148 -22.90 10.08 8.96
CA ALA A 148 -24.28 9.61 8.84
C ALA A 148 -25.27 10.50 9.60
N TYR A 149 -24.91 10.90 10.82
CA TYR A 149 -25.79 11.70 11.65
C TYR A 149 -25.91 13.16 11.22
N THR A 150 -25.11 13.62 10.25
CA THR A 150 -25.34 14.91 9.57
C THR A 150 -26.50 14.88 8.58
N TYR A 151 -26.98 13.70 8.16
CA TYR A 151 -27.94 13.60 7.06
C TYR A 151 -29.35 13.96 7.53
N PRO A 152 -30.00 14.97 6.93
CA PRO A 152 -31.42 15.21 7.18
C PRO A 152 -32.26 14.02 6.70
N GLU A 153 -33.43 13.80 7.31
CA GLU A 153 -34.28 12.65 6.97
C GLU A 153 -34.59 12.56 5.46
N ALA A 154 -34.92 13.69 4.81
CA ALA A 154 -35.20 13.72 3.38
C ALA A 154 -34.02 13.23 2.52
N LYS A 155 -32.78 13.59 2.90
CA LYS A 155 -31.57 13.09 2.23
C LYS A 155 -31.42 11.59 2.46
N ALA A 156 -31.58 11.13 3.69
CA ALA A 156 -31.44 9.73 4.05
C ALA A 156 -32.47 8.85 3.31
N VAL A 157 -33.74 9.27 3.27
CA VAL A 157 -34.82 8.59 2.55
C VAL A 157 -34.52 8.51 1.05
N LYS A 158 -34.03 9.59 0.45
CA LYS A 158 -33.64 9.60 -0.97
C LYS A 158 -32.52 8.61 -1.27
N ALA A 159 -31.49 8.56 -0.42
CA ALA A 159 -30.35 7.67 -0.62
C ALA A 159 -30.74 6.19 -0.50
N ILE A 160 -31.58 5.83 0.48
CA ILE A 160 -32.00 4.42 0.70
C ILE A 160 -33.12 3.96 -0.22
N ALA A 161 -33.71 4.82 -1.07
CA ALA A 161 -34.81 4.46 -1.97
C ALA A 161 -34.46 3.34 -2.97
N LYS A 162 -33.17 3.12 -3.22
CA LYS A 162 -32.64 2.03 -4.05
C LYS A 162 -32.46 0.70 -3.32
N LEU A 163 -32.65 0.68 -1.99
CA LEU A 163 -32.60 -0.52 -1.17
C LEU A 163 -34.00 -1.13 -1.06
N PRO A 164 -34.13 -2.47 -1.01
CA PRO A 164 -35.40 -3.17 -0.82
C PRO A 164 -35.88 -3.11 0.66
N VAL A 165 -35.76 -1.95 1.30
CA VAL A 165 -36.17 -1.69 2.68
C VAL A 165 -37.39 -0.77 2.71
N LYS A 166 -38.28 -0.99 3.67
CA LYS A 166 -39.39 -0.05 3.91
C LYS A 166 -38.89 1.08 4.81
N SER A 167 -38.69 2.27 4.24
CA SER A 167 -38.25 3.45 4.99
C SER A 167 -39.11 3.72 6.23
N SER A 168 -40.43 3.55 6.14
CA SER A 168 -41.35 3.72 7.27
C SER A 168 -41.14 2.73 8.43
N ALA A 169 -40.47 1.59 8.19
CA ALA A 169 -40.15 0.59 9.21
C ALA A 169 -38.80 0.83 9.88
N LEU A 170 -38.05 1.85 9.46
CA LEU A 170 -36.72 2.18 9.99
C LEU A 170 -36.78 3.41 10.89
N SER A 171 -35.99 3.41 11.96
CA SER A 171 -35.73 4.62 12.75
C SER A 171 -34.95 5.64 11.92
N LEU A 172 -34.97 6.92 12.33
CA LEU A 172 -34.17 7.96 11.67
C LEU A 172 -32.68 7.59 11.63
N GLN A 173 -32.13 7.10 12.74
CA GLN A 173 -30.74 6.65 12.82
C GLN A 173 -30.45 5.54 11.81
N ALA A 174 -31.32 4.52 11.71
CA ALA A 174 -31.13 3.45 10.74
C ALA A 174 -31.18 3.95 9.29
N LYS A 175 -32.05 4.92 8.98
CA LYS A 175 -32.08 5.57 7.65
C LYS A 175 -30.78 6.31 7.37
N GLN A 176 -30.28 7.08 8.33
CA GLN A 176 -29.04 7.86 8.22
C GLN A 176 -27.82 6.96 8.00
N GLU A 177 -27.70 5.90 8.81
CA GLU A 177 -26.59 4.95 8.73
C GLU A 177 -26.57 4.21 7.38
N LEU A 178 -27.72 3.70 6.93
CA LEU A 178 -27.83 3.07 5.61
C LEU A 178 -27.56 4.05 4.46
N ALA A 179 -28.04 5.29 4.57
CA ALA A 179 -27.81 6.32 3.57
C ALA A 179 -26.33 6.65 3.42
N ALA A 180 -25.61 6.81 4.54
CA ALA A 180 -24.18 7.05 4.52
C ALA A 180 -23.43 5.85 3.94
N ALA A 181 -23.74 4.61 4.35
CA ALA A 181 -23.09 3.42 3.82
C ALA A 181 -23.25 3.30 2.29
N VAL A 182 -24.40 3.71 1.80
CA VAL A 182 -24.74 3.77 0.38
C VAL A 182 -23.96 4.86 -0.35
N ASP A 183 -23.92 6.09 0.19
CA ASP A 183 -23.31 7.24 -0.48
C ASP A 183 -21.77 7.14 -0.47
N THR A 184 -21.19 6.49 0.54
CA THR A 184 -19.75 6.24 0.63
C THR A 184 -19.28 4.96 -0.06
N GLN A 185 -20.20 4.19 -0.66
CA GLN A 185 -19.91 2.86 -1.24
C GLN A 185 -19.31 1.84 -0.23
N LEU A 186 -19.47 2.07 1.08
CA LEU A 186 -19.27 1.03 2.08
C LEU A 186 -20.20 -0.16 1.83
N LEU A 187 -21.43 0.11 1.37
CA LEU A 187 -22.33 -0.87 0.78
C LEU A 187 -22.32 -0.69 -0.75
N PRO A 188 -21.58 -1.53 -1.49
CA PRO A 188 -21.59 -1.51 -2.95
C PRO A 188 -22.97 -1.84 -3.52
N SER A 189 -23.27 -1.30 -4.70
CA SER A 189 -24.57 -1.48 -5.36
C SER A 189 -24.93 -2.96 -5.64
N ALA A 190 -23.91 -3.80 -5.87
CA ALA A 190 -24.06 -5.25 -6.04
C ALA A 190 -24.78 -5.94 -4.87
N TYR A 191 -24.72 -5.37 -3.66
CA TYR A 191 -25.33 -5.93 -2.45
C TYR A 191 -26.67 -5.29 -2.06
N TYR A 192 -27.20 -4.32 -2.82
CA TYR A 192 -28.46 -3.67 -2.46
C TYR A 192 -29.61 -4.68 -2.35
N SER A 193 -29.66 -5.68 -3.22
CA SER A 193 -30.71 -6.70 -3.19
C SER A 193 -30.67 -7.62 -1.96
N ASP A 194 -29.58 -7.60 -1.19
CA ASP A 194 -29.37 -8.45 -0.02
C ASP A 194 -29.98 -7.85 1.27
N LEU A 195 -30.42 -6.59 1.23
CA LEU A 195 -31.02 -5.87 2.36
C LEU A 195 -32.55 -6.05 2.44
N LYS A 196 -33.08 -7.18 1.97
CA LYS A 196 -34.53 -7.48 2.05
C LYS A 196 -34.99 -7.59 3.52
N PRO A 197 -36.29 -7.39 3.82
CA PRO A 197 -36.81 -7.58 5.17
C PRO A 197 -36.48 -8.97 5.72
N ASN A 198 -35.94 -9.03 6.94
CA ASN A 198 -35.49 -10.27 7.60
C ASN A 198 -34.37 -11.04 6.87
N ALA A 199 -33.71 -10.42 5.89
CA ALA A 199 -32.57 -11.03 5.22
C ALA A 199 -31.41 -11.23 6.21
N ARG A 200 -30.78 -12.40 6.11
CA ARG A 200 -29.58 -12.74 6.85
C ARG A 200 -28.35 -12.33 6.04
N THR A 201 -27.33 -11.88 6.73
CA THR A 201 -26.03 -11.58 6.14
C THR A 201 -25.42 -12.85 5.57
N THR A 202 -24.93 -12.79 4.34
CA THR A 202 -24.16 -13.86 3.70
C THR A 202 -22.67 -13.68 4.00
N ALA A 203 -21.87 -14.74 3.86
CA ALA A 203 -20.41 -14.63 3.94
C ALA A 203 -19.84 -13.56 3.00
N SER A 204 -20.39 -13.48 1.78
CA SER A 204 -19.96 -12.53 0.74
C SER A 204 -20.19 -11.08 1.16
N LEU A 205 -21.38 -10.76 1.70
CA LEU A 205 -21.67 -9.43 2.24
C LEU A 205 -20.79 -9.13 3.46
N ALA A 206 -20.63 -10.09 4.38
CA ALA A 206 -19.80 -9.91 5.57
C ALA A 206 -18.32 -9.64 5.21
N ALA A 207 -17.73 -10.42 4.29
CA ALA A 207 -16.37 -10.21 3.81
C ALA A 207 -16.19 -8.83 3.17
N THR A 208 -17.15 -8.42 2.34
CA THR A 208 -17.14 -7.10 1.70
C THR A 208 -17.18 -5.98 2.72
N LEU A 209 -18.08 -6.08 3.72
CA LEU A 209 -18.20 -5.05 4.76
C LEU A 209 -16.93 -4.93 5.59
N ILE A 210 -16.34 -6.05 6.02
CA ILE A 210 -15.08 -6.03 6.78
C ILE A 210 -13.94 -5.47 5.92
N GLY A 211 -13.83 -5.91 4.66
CA GLY A 211 -12.82 -5.42 3.73
C GLY A 211 -12.94 -3.92 3.42
N LYS A 212 -14.16 -3.42 3.27
CA LYS A 212 -14.43 -1.98 3.12
C LYS A 212 -14.09 -1.21 4.39
N VAL A 213 -14.40 -1.75 5.58
CA VAL A 213 -13.95 -1.15 6.85
C VAL A 213 -12.43 -0.99 6.84
N LEU A 214 -11.67 -2.04 6.54
CA LEU A 214 -10.20 -1.96 6.43
C LEU A 214 -9.75 -0.92 5.39
N SER A 215 -10.48 -0.79 4.28
CA SER A 215 -10.19 0.24 3.26
C SER A 215 -10.35 1.67 3.82
N PHE A 216 -11.36 1.93 4.66
CA PHE A 216 -11.54 3.23 5.32
C PHE A 216 -10.49 3.53 6.38
N HIS A 217 -9.89 2.50 6.98
CA HIS A 217 -8.75 2.65 7.91
C HIS A 217 -7.40 2.74 7.20
N GLY A 218 -7.36 2.53 5.88
CA GLY A 218 -6.09 2.41 5.16
C GLY A 218 -5.32 1.14 5.54
N GLU A 219 -6.00 0.09 6.00
CA GLU A 219 -5.42 -1.20 6.40
C GLU A 219 -5.69 -2.31 5.38
N TYR A 220 -6.44 -2.01 4.32
CA TYR A 220 -6.52 -2.88 3.14
C TYR A 220 -5.24 -2.72 2.28
N LYS A 221 -5.18 -3.44 1.16
CA LYS A 221 -4.10 -3.36 0.16
C LYS A 221 -3.82 -1.92 -0.26
N HIS A 222 -2.53 -1.58 -0.37
CA HIS A 222 -2.03 -0.32 -0.92
C HIS A 222 -1.45 -0.58 -2.30
N TYR A 223 -1.95 0.15 -3.30
CA TYR A 223 -1.46 0.04 -4.67
C TYR A 223 -1.79 1.29 -5.48
N LEU A 224 -0.93 1.60 -6.43
CA LEU A 224 -1.10 2.73 -7.35
C LEU A 224 -2.21 2.44 -8.37
N GLY A 225 -2.29 1.19 -8.84
CA GLY A 225 -3.26 0.76 -9.84
C GLY A 225 -2.94 -0.64 -10.36
N TYR A 226 -3.61 -1.00 -11.45
CA TYR A 226 -3.35 -2.21 -12.22
C TYR A 226 -2.37 -1.92 -13.35
N ALA A 227 -1.61 -2.92 -13.79
CA ALA A 227 -0.73 -2.79 -14.94
C ALA A 227 -1.51 -2.38 -16.21
N SER A 228 -2.78 -2.80 -16.35
CA SER A 228 -3.65 -2.44 -17.47
C SER A 228 -4.21 -1.02 -17.40
N ASP A 229 -4.17 -0.34 -16.24
CA ASP A 229 -4.73 0.99 -16.07
C ASP A 229 -4.09 1.97 -17.06
N ALA A 230 -4.90 2.88 -17.61
CA ALA A 230 -4.43 3.85 -18.61
C ALA A 230 -3.46 4.89 -18.00
N ASP A 231 -3.59 5.15 -16.69
CA ASP A 231 -2.82 6.15 -15.96
C ASP A 231 -1.69 5.55 -15.11
N ILE A 232 -1.43 4.24 -15.18
CA ILE A 232 -0.43 3.57 -14.32
C ILE A 232 0.97 4.15 -14.49
N TYR A 233 1.37 4.48 -15.72
CA TYR A 233 2.70 5.04 -15.99
C TYR A 233 2.89 6.41 -15.34
N LEU A 234 1.85 7.26 -15.35
CA LEU A 234 1.89 8.55 -14.67
C LEU A 234 2.02 8.36 -13.16
N LYS A 235 1.19 7.50 -12.57
CA LYS A 235 1.21 7.23 -11.12
C LYS A 235 2.54 6.65 -10.64
N LEU A 236 3.11 5.72 -11.40
CA LEU A 236 4.39 5.09 -11.06
C LEU A 236 5.54 6.10 -11.15
N ASN A 237 5.55 6.93 -12.19
CA ASN A 237 6.52 8.01 -12.34
C ASN A 237 6.41 9.03 -11.20
N ASP A 238 5.20 9.51 -10.89
CA ASP A 238 4.97 10.46 -9.81
C ASP A 238 5.37 9.88 -8.44
N ALA A 239 5.12 8.59 -8.20
CA ALA A 239 5.53 7.90 -6.99
C ALA A 239 7.07 7.84 -6.84
N PHE A 240 7.81 7.55 -7.92
CA PHE A 240 9.27 7.54 -7.88
C PHE A 240 9.85 8.96 -7.74
N GLU A 241 9.37 9.93 -8.51
CA GLU A 241 9.86 11.31 -8.48
C GLU A 241 9.61 11.98 -7.12
N SER A 242 8.48 11.68 -6.47
CA SER A 242 8.16 12.20 -5.13
C SER A 242 8.87 11.47 -3.99
N SER A 243 9.46 10.29 -4.25
CA SER A 243 10.24 9.57 -3.24
C SER A 243 11.60 10.23 -2.99
N VAL A 244 12.16 9.98 -1.82
CA VAL A 244 13.43 10.57 -1.37
C VAL A 244 14.34 9.47 -0.82
N ILE A 245 15.63 9.77 -0.67
CA ILE A 245 16.53 8.94 0.13
C ILE A 245 15.97 8.88 1.56
N ILE A 246 15.55 7.69 1.99
CA ILE A 246 15.00 7.44 3.32
C ILE A 246 16.13 7.55 4.33
N LYS A 247 15.88 8.34 5.38
CA LYS A 247 16.82 8.57 6.47
C LYS A 247 16.13 8.29 7.80
N SER A 248 16.84 7.59 8.68
CA SER A 248 16.42 7.33 10.06
C SER A 248 17.68 7.29 10.90
N GLU A 249 17.93 8.36 11.67
CA GLU A 249 19.18 8.53 12.41
C GLU A 249 19.46 7.36 13.36
N GLU A 250 18.45 6.95 14.13
CA GLU A 250 18.56 5.84 15.08
C GLU A 250 18.87 4.51 14.38
N LEU A 251 18.16 4.19 13.30
CA LEU A 251 18.41 2.96 12.54
C LEU A 251 19.78 3.01 11.86
N GLN A 252 20.08 4.11 11.15
CA GLN A 252 21.34 4.30 10.43
C GLN A 252 22.54 4.17 11.35
N GLN A 253 22.48 4.71 12.57
CA GLN A 253 23.55 4.52 13.54
C GLN A 253 23.85 3.04 13.79
N ILE A 254 22.82 2.18 13.89
CA ILE A 254 23.00 0.74 14.12
C ILE A 254 23.56 0.07 12.87
N VAL A 255 22.92 0.27 11.71
CA VAL A 255 23.26 -0.47 10.49
C VAL A 255 24.52 0.04 9.79
N ASP A 256 24.84 1.33 9.87
CA ASP A 256 26.12 1.87 9.41
C ASP A 256 27.26 1.31 10.27
N THR A 257 27.08 1.25 11.60
CA THR A 257 28.10 0.63 12.48
C THR A 257 28.26 -0.86 12.17
N ALA A 258 27.17 -1.57 11.85
CA ALA A 258 27.24 -2.97 11.46
C ALA A 258 28.01 -3.16 10.14
N LEU A 259 27.74 -2.30 9.16
CA LEU A 259 28.43 -2.27 7.87
C LEU A 259 29.92 -1.90 8.02
N GLU A 260 30.24 -0.89 8.84
CA GLU A 260 31.61 -0.45 9.16
C GLU A 260 32.48 -1.56 9.78
N LYS A 261 31.86 -2.50 10.48
CA LYS A 261 32.49 -3.64 11.16
C LYS A 261 32.44 -4.94 10.34
N ASP A 262 32.02 -4.86 9.07
CA ASP A 262 31.85 -6.02 8.18
C ASP A 262 30.91 -7.10 8.75
N LEU A 263 29.94 -6.70 9.59
CA LEU A 263 28.93 -7.61 10.16
C LEU A 263 27.78 -7.88 9.18
N VAL A 264 27.61 -6.99 8.21
CA VAL A 264 26.70 -7.10 7.06
C VAL A 264 27.41 -6.57 5.82
N THR A 265 27.00 -7.00 4.63
CA THR A 265 27.56 -6.52 3.35
C THR A 265 26.81 -5.32 2.78
N GLY A 266 25.59 -5.09 3.26
CA GLY A 266 24.73 -3.98 2.90
C GLY A 266 23.39 -4.08 3.62
N TYR A 267 22.59 -3.03 3.52
CA TYR A 267 21.26 -2.99 4.10
C TYR A 267 20.33 -2.10 3.28
N ASN A 268 19.04 -2.27 3.50
CA ASN A 268 17.99 -1.41 2.97
C ASN A 268 17.30 -0.67 4.12
N LEU A 269 17.01 0.61 3.94
CA LEU A 269 16.05 1.36 4.74
C LEU A 269 14.75 1.51 3.98
N LYS A 270 13.65 1.24 4.67
CA LYS A 270 12.30 1.30 4.13
C LYS A 270 11.35 1.91 5.15
N ASP A 271 10.18 2.29 4.66
CA ASP A 271 9.11 2.90 5.43
C ASP A 271 7.84 2.05 5.28
N SER A 272 7.39 1.48 6.41
CA SER A 272 6.27 0.54 6.44
C SER A 272 4.94 1.17 6.06
N SER A 273 4.85 2.51 5.93
CA SER A 273 3.64 3.14 5.39
C SER A 273 3.41 2.86 3.91
N TYR A 274 4.41 2.31 3.21
CA TYR A 274 4.30 1.95 1.79
C TYR A 274 4.02 0.46 1.56
N ASP A 275 4.09 -0.37 2.60
CA ASP A 275 3.92 -1.82 2.49
C ASP A 275 2.59 -2.15 1.80
N SER A 276 2.66 -2.90 0.69
CA SER A 276 1.51 -3.16 -0.18
C SER A 276 0.32 -3.89 0.48
N ASN A 277 0.57 -4.62 1.57
CA ASN A 277 -0.37 -5.54 2.21
C ASN A 277 -0.96 -6.58 1.23
N PHE A 278 -0.28 -6.90 0.14
CA PHE A 278 -0.77 -7.89 -0.83
C PHE A 278 -0.82 -9.31 -0.26
N VAL A 279 -1.70 -10.14 -0.85
CA VAL A 279 -1.82 -11.56 -0.49
C VAL A 279 -0.54 -12.30 -0.87
N ASP A 280 0.12 -12.94 0.11
CA ASP A 280 1.49 -13.45 -0.07
C ASP A 280 1.57 -14.53 -1.15
N SER A 281 0.58 -15.42 -1.19
CA SER A 281 0.47 -16.47 -2.20
C SER A 281 0.33 -15.94 -3.63
N LEU A 282 -0.10 -14.69 -3.79
CA LEU A 282 -0.31 -14.01 -5.06
C LEU A 282 0.70 -12.89 -5.33
N SER A 283 1.69 -12.68 -4.47
CA SER A 283 2.61 -11.54 -4.60
C SER A 283 4.08 -11.89 -4.75
N LEU A 284 4.82 -10.96 -5.35
CA LEU A 284 6.28 -10.90 -5.35
C LEU A 284 6.74 -9.44 -5.32
N VAL A 285 8.00 -9.24 -4.96
CA VAL A 285 8.65 -7.94 -4.92
C VAL A 285 9.82 -7.92 -5.88
N TYR A 286 9.98 -6.85 -6.66
CA TYR A 286 11.08 -6.64 -7.62
C TYR A 286 11.86 -5.37 -7.23
N GLY A 287 13.13 -5.51 -6.87
CA GLY A 287 14.00 -4.40 -6.46
C GLY A 287 14.82 -3.85 -7.62
N HIS A 288 14.85 -2.53 -7.78
CA HIS A 288 15.65 -1.85 -8.80
C HIS A 288 15.85 -0.35 -8.50
N SER A 289 16.67 0.36 -9.27
CA SER A 289 16.94 1.80 -9.11
C SER A 289 16.58 2.67 -10.32
N ASP A 290 16.58 2.11 -11.53
CA ASP A 290 16.23 2.85 -12.77
C ASP A 290 14.71 3.03 -12.92
N PRO A 291 14.16 4.26 -12.94
CA PRO A 291 12.74 4.50 -13.16
C PRO A 291 12.27 4.14 -14.58
N THR A 292 13.15 4.22 -15.58
CA THR A 292 12.84 3.79 -16.95
C THR A 292 12.56 2.29 -16.98
N HIS A 293 13.34 1.51 -16.22
CA HIS A 293 13.13 0.07 -16.08
C HIS A 293 11.75 -0.24 -15.49
N ALA A 294 11.34 0.47 -14.43
CA ALA A 294 10.03 0.30 -13.82
C ALA A 294 8.90 0.46 -14.84
N LEU A 295 8.92 1.55 -15.62
CA LEU A 295 7.91 1.83 -16.63
C LEU A 295 7.89 0.76 -17.72
N GLN A 296 9.06 0.32 -18.20
CA GLN A 296 9.15 -0.73 -19.21
C GLN A 296 8.70 -2.09 -18.69
N LEU A 297 8.98 -2.41 -17.42
CA LEU A 297 8.52 -3.64 -16.78
C LEU A 297 6.99 -3.71 -16.74
N ILE A 298 6.31 -2.60 -16.44
CA ILE A 298 4.83 -2.55 -16.55
C ILE A 298 4.38 -2.83 -17.99
N GLY A 299 5.03 -2.21 -18.98
CA GLY A 299 4.76 -2.48 -20.40
C GLY A 299 4.93 -3.96 -20.78
N LEU A 300 6.00 -4.59 -20.28
CA LEU A 300 6.30 -6.00 -20.50
C LEU A 300 5.24 -6.92 -19.87
N LEU A 301 4.86 -6.68 -18.61
CA LEU A 301 3.80 -7.47 -17.97
C LEU A 301 2.50 -7.41 -18.77
N ARG A 302 2.13 -6.22 -19.26
CA ARG A 302 0.95 -6.05 -20.13
C ARG A 302 1.07 -6.84 -21.44
N SER A 303 2.22 -6.80 -22.12
CA SER A 303 2.41 -7.53 -23.38
C SER A 303 2.35 -9.04 -23.18
N GLU A 304 2.77 -9.51 -22.00
CA GLU A 304 2.67 -10.91 -21.57
C GLU A 304 1.27 -11.29 -21.04
N GLY A 305 0.30 -10.38 -21.12
CA GLY A 305 -1.08 -10.61 -20.68
C GLY A 305 -1.23 -10.70 -19.15
N ILE A 306 -0.29 -10.14 -18.39
CA ILE A 306 -0.33 -10.07 -16.93
C ILE A 306 -0.87 -8.72 -16.51
N ASP A 307 -2.00 -8.75 -15.80
CA ASP A 307 -2.63 -7.55 -15.23
C ASP A 307 -2.56 -7.58 -13.69
N ALA A 308 -1.37 -7.31 -13.16
CA ALA A 308 -1.11 -7.30 -11.72
C ALA A 308 -1.45 -5.95 -11.08
N LYS A 309 -1.80 -5.94 -9.79
CA LYS A 309 -1.75 -4.72 -8.98
C LYS A 309 -0.29 -4.31 -8.81
N VAL A 310 -0.03 -3.00 -8.82
CA VAL A 310 1.31 -2.42 -8.79
C VAL A 310 1.41 -1.45 -7.61
N GLN A 311 2.38 -1.68 -6.74
CA GLN A 311 2.72 -0.77 -5.65
C GLN A 311 4.23 -0.49 -5.66
N LEU A 312 4.61 0.79 -5.65
CA LEU A 312 5.99 1.22 -5.50
C LEU A 312 6.28 1.49 -4.02
N GLU A 313 7.31 0.85 -3.51
CA GLU A 313 7.81 0.98 -2.14
C GLU A 313 9.20 1.63 -2.19
N PRO A 314 9.33 2.92 -1.82
CA PRO A 314 10.63 3.58 -1.79
C PRO A 314 11.61 2.87 -0.87
N LYS A 315 12.88 2.83 -1.27
CA LYS A 315 13.94 2.17 -0.55
C LYS A 315 15.22 2.98 -0.62
N THR A 316 16.03 2.92 0.44
CA THR A 316 17.42 3.36 0.38
C THR A 316 18.33 2.18 0.59
N SER A 317 19.12 1.85 -0.42
CA SER A 317 20.12 0.80 -0.35
C SER A 317 21.44 1.41 0.10
N ALA A 318 22.08 0.79 1.08
CA ALA A 318 23.36 1.23 1.61
C ALA A 318 24.39 0.12 1.54
N PHE A 319 25.54 0.43 0.96
CA PHE A 319 26.64 -0.51 0.74
C PHE A 319 27.99 0.22 0.73
N VAL A 320 29.06 -0.55 0.90
CA VAL A 320 30.43 -0.02 0.83
C VAL A 320 30.70 0.49 -0.59
N TYR A 321 31.02 1.78 -0.70
CA TYR A 321 31.38 2.43 -1.94
C TYR A 321 32.88 2.24 -2.22
N LEU A 322 33.18 1.71 -3.40
CA LEU A 322 34.55 1.49 -3.85
C LEU A 322 35.06 2.71 -4.64
N LYS A 323 36.25 3.21 -4.32
CA LYS A 323 36.81 4.43 -4.92
C LYS A 323 37.01 4.32 -6.43
N GLU A 324 37.17 3.12 -6.96
CA GLU A 324 37.24 2.85 -8.39
C GLU A 324 35.94 3.16 -9.15
N TRP A 325 34.81 3.30 -8.46
CA TRP A 325 33.53 3.69 -9.07
C TRP A 325 33.42 5.19 -9.34
N GLY A 326 34.35 6.00 -8.81
CA GLY A 326 34.42 7.44 -9.06
C GLY A 326 34.66 8.26 -7.79
N ASP A 327 34.53 9.58 -7.95
CA ASP A 327 34.62 10.50 -6.83
C ASP A 327 33.31 10.47 -6.01
N PRO A 328 33.39 10.41 -4.67
CA PRO A 328 32.22 10.55 -3.79
C PRO A 328 31.42 11.80 -4.12
N GLY A 329 30.09 11.65 -4.25
CA GLY A 329 29.19 12.72 -4.66
C GLY A 329 27.86 12.70 -3.92
N VAL A 330 27.07 13.75 -4.12
CA VAL A 330 25.71 13.87 -3.61
C VAL A 330 24.79 14.35 -4.72
N SER A 331 23.67 13.67 -4.90
CA SER A 331 22.58 14.03 -5.81
C SER A 331 21.24 13.64 -5.20
N ASP A 332 20.14 13.89 -5.92
CA ASP A 332 18.81 13.41 -5.50
C ASP A 332 18.67 11.88 -5.60
N LEU A 333 19.61 11.21 -6.27
CA LEU A 333 19.60 9.76 -6.49
C LEU A 333 20.57 9.00 -5.56
N TYR A 334 21.58 9.66 -5.01
CA TYR A 334 22.53 9.01 -4.11
C TYR A 334 23.29 10.00 -3.24
N GLU A 335 23.79 9.53 -2.10
CA GLU A 335 24.73 10.23 -1.23
C GLU A 335 25.91 9.30 -0.93
N VAL A 336 27.15 9.70 -1.21
CA VAL A 336 28.34 8.95 -0.80
C VAL A 336 29.01 9.66 0.38
N ARG A 337 29.09 8.98 1.52
CA ARG A 337 29.65 9.52 2.77
C ARG A 337 30.87 8.73 3.22
N GLN A 338 31.91 9.42 3.65
CA GLN A 338 33.03 8.78 4.30
C GLN A 338 32.68 8.39 5.74
N ILE A 339 33.00 7.16 6.12
CA ILE A 339 32.81 6.62 7.47
C ILE A 339 34.12 6.63 8.28
N ALA A 340 34.01 6.43 9.59
CA ALA A 340 35.12 6.67 10.53
C ALA A 340 36.35 5.78 10.27
N ASN A 341 36.15 4.59 9.68
CA ASN A 341 37.22 3.67 9.29
C ASN A 341 37.95 4.08 7.99
N GLY A 342 37.53 5.17 7.34
CA GLY A 342 38.13 5.71 6.11
C GLY A 342 37.49 5.19 4.81
N ASN A 343 36.61 4.19 4.87
CA ASN A 343 35.80 3.72 3.74
C ASN A 343 34.68 4.71 3.43
N TYR A 344 33.94 4.45 2.36
CA TYR A 344 32.77 5.21 1.97
C TYR A 344 31.55 4.30 1.99
N ILE A 345 30.39 4.85 2.38
CA ILE A 345 29.07 4.23 2.20
C ILE A 345 28.35 5.04 1.13
N GLU A 346 27.79 4.36 0.13
CA GLU A 346 26.80 4.95 -0.76
C GLU A 346 25.40 4.66 -0.22
N TYR A 347 24.55 5.68 -0.15
CA TYR A 347 23.12 5.59 0.12
C TYR A 347 22.38 5.89 -1.20
N ALA A 348 21.93 4.86 -1.89
CA ALA A 348 21.24 4.97 -3.17
C ALA A 348 19.72 5.06 -2.99
N LYS A 349 19.08 5.98 -3.71
CA LYS A 349 17.63 6.03 -3.89
C LYS A 349 17.20 4.90 -4.82
N GLU A 350 16.46 3.96 -4.29
CA GLU A 350 15.96 2.80 -5.01
C GLU A 350 14.46 2.60 -4.76
N TYR A 351 13.90 1.57 -5.38
CA TYR A 351 12.56 1.11 -5.12
C TYR A 351 12.51 -0.41 -5.05
N ASP A 352 11.45 -0.87 -4.39
CA ASP A 352 10.85 -2.17 -4.60
C ASP A 352 9.51 -1.94 -5.31
N ILE A 353 9.17 -2.75 -6.31
CA ILE A 353 7.80 -2.83 -6.85
C ILE A 353 7.19 -4.14 -6.35
N ALA A 354 6.17 -4.02 -5.51
CA ALA A 354 5.33 -5.15 -5.16
C ALA A 354 4.27 -5.35 -6.25
N PHE A 355 4.11 -6.59 -6.67
CA PHE A 355 3.06 -7.03 -7.59
C PHE A 355 2.11 -7.99 -6.89
N GLU A 356 0.80 -7.83 -7.07
CA GLU A 356 -0.19 -8.87 -6.76
C GLU A 356 -0.83 -9.36 -8.06
N PHE A 357 -0.61 -10.63 -8.38
CA PHE A 357 -1.13 -11.26 -9.59
C PHE A 357 -2.57 -11.74 -9.40
N ASN A 358 -3.33 -11.77 -10.49
CA ASN A 358 -4.68 -12.35 -10.49
C ASN A 358 -4.68 -13.87 -10.25
N SER A 359 -3.55 -14.53 -10.48
CA SER A 359 -3.41 -15.97 -10.31
C SER A 359 -1.99 -16.39 -9.91
N VAL A 360 -1.89 -17.53 -9.23
CA VAL A 360 -0.60 -18.20 -8.97
C VAL A 360 0.12 -18.58 -10.27
N SER A 361 -0.63 -18.82 -11.35
CA SER A 361 -0.05 -19.13 -12.66
C SER A 361 0.71 -17.94 -13.24
N ASP A 362 0.15 -16.73 -13.15
CA ASP A 362 0.81 -15.52 -13.64
C ASP A 362 2.02 -15.16 -12.78
N LYS A 363 1.91 -15.31 -11.45
CA LYS A 363 3.03 -15.17 -10.53
C LYS A 363 4.20 -16.09 -10.91
N LYS A 364 3.93 -17.35 -11.27
CA LYS A 364 4.96 -18.32 -11.68
C LYS A 364 5.63 -17.95 -13.00
N ARG A 365 4.90 -17.37 -13.95
CA ARG A 365 5.45 -16.93 -15.25
C ARG A 365 6.44 -15.78 -15.12
N PHE A 366 6.40 -15.02 -14.03
CA PHE A 366 7.22 -13.84 -13.84
C PHE A 366 8.73 -14.12 -13.97
N ASN A 367 9.21 -15.23 -13.41
CA ASN A 367 10.62 -15.62 -13.48
C ASN A 367 11.11 -15.74 -14.92
N ASP A 368 10.41 -16.51 -15.75
CA ASP A 368 10.80 -16.74 -17.16
C ASP A 368 10.78 -15.43 -17.96
N ILE A 369 9.81 -14.54 -17.65
CA ILE A 369 9.71 -13.21 -18.26
C ILE A 369 10.94 -12.37 -17.93
N ILE A 370 11.32 -12.29 -16.64
CA ILE A 370 12.51 -11.53 -16.22
C ILE A 370 13.78 -12.12 -16.81
N LEU A 371 13.97 -13.44 -16.76
CA LEU A 371 15.14 -14.09 -17.32
C LEU A 371 15.29 -13.87 -18.84
N THR A 372 14.18 -13.72 -19.55
CA THR A 372 14.18 -13.49 -21.01
C THR A 372 14.43 -12.03 -21.36
N TYR A 373 13.81 -11.10 -20.65
CA TYR A 373 13.71 -9.70 -21.10
C TYR A 373 14.40 -8.67 -20.19
N ALA A 374 14.76 -9.01 -18.96
CA ALA A 374 15.25 -8.06 -17.97
C ALA A 374 16.52 -8.52 -17.22
N LYS A 375 17.02 -9.73 -17.47
CA LYS A 375 18.32 -10.20 -16.97
C LYS A 375 19.40 -10.05 -18.04
N LYS A 376 20.52 -9.46 -17.63
CA LYS A 376 21.75 -9.36 -18.41
C LYS A 376 22.60 -10.63 -18.25
N ASN A 377 23.18 -11.09 -19.36
CA ASN A 377 24.14 -12.20 -19.43
C ASN A 377 25.40 -11.86 -20.25
N GLU A 378 25.44 -10.69 -20.90
CA GLU A 378 26.59 -10.17 -21.65
C GLU A 378 26.64 -8.64 -21.54
N ASP A 379 27.82 -8.02 -21.62
CA ASP A 379 28.01 -6.58 -21.39
C ASP A 379 27.16 -5.67 -22.30
N ASP A 380 27.04 -6.02 -23.58
CA ASP A 380 26.31 -5.25 -24.58
C ASP A 380 25.07 -6.01 -25.11
N GLN A 381 24.42 -6.80 -24.25
CA GLN A 381 23.25 -7.60 -24.63
C GLN A 381 22.09 -6.71 -25.09
N SER A 382 21.72 -6.84 -26.36
CA SER A 382 20.56 -6.15 -26.94
C SER A 382 19.24 -6.87 -26.61
N GLY A 383 18.12 -6.14 -26.68
CA GLY A 383 16.77 -6.69 -26.52
C GLY A 383 16.28 -6.81 -25.08
N LEU A 384 17.00 -6.20 -24.12
CA LEU A 384 16.62 -6.14 -22.71
C LEU A 384 15.96 -4.81 -22.34
N LEU A 385 15.27 -4.79 -21.20
CA LEU A 385 14.79 -3.57 -20.56
C LEU A 385 15.96 -2.66 -20.18
N ALA A 386 15.72 -1.34 -20.16
CA ALA A 386 16.69 -0.33 -19.73
C ALA A 386 17.23 -0.65 -18.33
N GLY A 387 18.54 -0.51 -18.11
CA GLY A 387 19.13 -0.71 -16.78
C GLY A 387 19.18 -2.16 -16.29
N SER A 388 18.84 -3.17 -17.11
CA SER A 388 18.84 -4.59 -16.72
C SER A 388 20.13 -5.04 -16.04
N TRP A 389 19.99 -5.75 -14.92
CA TRP A 389 21.12 -6.24 -14.11
C TRP A 389 21.53 -7.67 -14.45
N TRP A 390 22.79 -7.99 -14.13
CA TRP A 390 23.31 -9.35 -14.18
C TRP A 390 22.66 -10.24 -13.11
N GLN A 391 22.46 -9.67 -11.93
CA GLN A 391 21.85 -10.28 -10.76
C GLN A 391 20.64 -9.42 -10.36
N PRO A 392 19.51 -9.51 -11.10
CA PRO A 392 18.27 -8.86 -10.67
C PRO A 392 17.89 -9.35 -9.26
N LEU A 393 17.09 -8.57 -8.53
CA LEU A 393 16.59 -8.95 -7.21
C LEU A 393 15.07 -9.02 -7.27
N TYR A 394 14.51 -10.22 -7.13
CA TYR A 394 13.08 -10.37 -6.93
C TYR A 394 12.76 -11.61 -6.12
N TYR A 395 11.73 -11.48 -5.27
CA TYR A 395 11.48 -12.46 -4.24
C TYR A 395 10.00 -12.62 -3.90
N SER A 396 9.67 -13.74 -3.27
CA SER A 396 8.34 -14.08 -2.79
C SER A 396 8.38 -14.63 -1.37
N LEU A 397 7.36 -14.30 -0.58
CA LEU A 397 7.16 -14.84 0.77
C LEU A 397 6.60 -16.26 0.77
N THR A 398 6.25 -16.80 -0.40
CA THR A 398 5.80 -18.19 -0.57
C THR A 398 6.68 -18.90 -1.59
N ALA A 399 6.87 -20.21 -1.40
CA ALA A 399 7.66 -21.03 -2.31
C ALA A 399 7.24 -20.90 -3.79
N LEU A 400 8.25 -20.75 -4.64
CA LEU A 400 8.14 -20.81 -6.10
C LEU A 400 9.18 -21.80 -6.65
N PRO A 401 8.89 -22.49 -7.76
CA PRO A 401 9.90 -23.27 -8.47
C PRO A 401 11.06 -22.38 -8.89
N ASP A 402 12.28 -22.94 -8.88
CA ASP A 402 13.51 -22.28 -9.35
C ASP A 402 13.98 -21.07 -8.51
N TYR A 403 13.38 -20.88 -7.33
CA TYR A 403 13.81 -19.89 -6.35
C TYR A 403 14.51 -20.56 -5.20
N GLU A 404 15.50 -19.86 -4.65
CA GLU A 404 16.32 -20.31 -3.54
C GLU A 404 15.89 -19.63 -2.24
N VAL A 405 16.08 -20.31 -1.11
CA VAL A 405 15.65 -19.77 0.18
C VAL A 405 16.77 -18.98 0.83
N ILE A 406 16.47 -17.74 1.19
CA ILE A 406 17.34 -16.85 1.97
C ILE A 406 16.57 -16.30 3.17
N THR A 407 17.26 -15.56 4.04
CA THR A 407 16.66 -15.01 5.26
C THR A 407 16.72 -13.49 5.24
N ASN A 408 15.60 -12.85 5.61
CA ASN A 408 15.57 -11.44 5.92
C ASN A 408 15.89 -11.23 7.40
N ASN A 409 16.74 -10.26 7.73
CA ASN A 409 17.04 -9.85 9.09
C ASN A 409 16.65 -8.37 9.23
N LYS A 410 15.59 -8.09 9.98
CA LYS A 410 14.92 -6.79 10.03
C LYS A 410 14.93 -6.23 11.46
N ILE A 411 15.28 -4.95 11.58
CA ILE A 411 15.08 -4.15 12.79
C ILE A 411 14.14 -3.00 12.46
N GLN A 412 13.24 -2.66 13.39
CA GLN A 412 12.23 -1.63 13.16
C GLN A 412 12.16 -0.65 14.32
N ILE A 413 12.10 0.64 13.98
CA ILE A 413 11.89 1.73 14.93
C ILE A 413 10.78 2.64 14.37
N GLY A 414 9.63 2.63 15.03
CA GLY A 414 8.44 3.31 14.55
C GLY A 414 7.99 2.76 13.18
N ARG A 415 7.82 3.66 12.20
CA ARG A 415 7.45 3.32 10.82
C ARG A 415 8.63 2.91 9.93
N TYR A 416 9.87 3.20 10.34
CA TYR A 416 11.03 2.87 9.54
C TYR A 416 11.59 1.52 9.95
N TYR A 417 12.09 0.77 8.98
CA TYR A 417 12.82 -0.46 9.24
C TYR A 417 14.08 -0.53 8.39
N ALA A 418 15.11 -1.14 8.98
CA ALA A 418 16.32 -1.52 8.28
C ALA A 418 16.34 -3.03 8.10
N GLN A 419 16.80 -3.50 6.96
CA GLN A 419 16.87 -4.93 6.69
C GLN A 419 18.13 -5.32 5.92
N SER A 420 18.67 -6.49 6.25
CA SER A 420 19.79 -7.10 5.54
C SER A 420 19.45 -8.54 5.18
N PHE A 421 19.61 -8.85 3.89
CA PHE A 421 19.40 -10.19 3.36
C PHE A 421 20.66 -11.02 3.52
N SER A 422 20.51 -12.28 3.91
CA SER A 422 21.61 -13.20 4.10
C SER A 422 21.26 -14.59 3.61
N LEU A 423 22.28 -15.41 3.32
CA LEU A 423 22.10 -16.85 3.30
C LEU A 423 21.58 -17.34 4.66
N LYS A 424 20.85 -18.45 4.67
CA LYS A 424 20.20 -18.96 5.89
C LYS A 424 21.21 -19.25 7.00
N GLU A 425 22.31 -19.90 6.64
CA GLU A 425 23.41 -20.25 7.52
C GLU A 425 24.14 -19.02 8.08
N GLN A 426 23.99 -17.85 7.47
CA GLN A 426 24.60 -16.59 7.90
C GLN A 426 23.64 -15.71 8.72
N SER A 427 22.34 -15.98 8.72
CA SER A 427 21.34 -15.14 9.41
C SER A 427 21.65 -14.92 10.89
N GLN A 428 22.08 -15.97 11.61
CA GLN A 428 22.43 -15.83 13.03
C GLN A 428 23.60 -14.86 13.24
N ALA A 429 24.60 -14.87 12.35
CA ALA A 429 25.72 -13.94 12.44
C ALA A 429 25.28 -12.49 12.21
N VAL A 430 24.33 -12.25 11.30
CA VAL A 430 23.73 -10.92 11.08
C VAL A 430 22.93 -10.47 12.30
N ILE A 431 22.12 -11.35 12.88
CA ILE A 431 21.34 -11.08 14.10
C ILE A 431 22.27 -10.71 15.26
N ASP A 432 23.33 -11.50 15.48
CA ASP A 432 24.33 -11.24 16.52
C ASP A 432 25.10 -9.95 16.22
N GLY A 433 25.34 -9.65 14.94
CA GLY A 433 25.94 -8.42 14.47
C GLY A 433 25.15 -7.19 14.91
N PHE A 434 23.85 -7.13 14.60
CA PHE A 434 22.98 -6.03 15.05
C PHE A 434 22.92 -5.91 16.58
N LYS A 435 22.80 -7.04 17.29
CA LYS A 435 22.76 -7.04 18.77
C LYS A 435 24.09 -6.65 19.43
N SER A 436 25.21 -6.87 18.74
CA SER A 436 26.53 -6.44 19.22
C SER A 436 26.70 -4.91 19.15
N VAL A 437 25.96 -4.25 18.25
CA VAL A 437 25.91 -2.79 18.12
C VAL A 437 24.93 -2.21 19.12
N ASP A 438 23.71 -2.74 19.17
CA ASP A 438 22.69 -2.37 20.14
C ASP A 438 21.97 -3.61 20.71
N PRO A 439 22.25 -4.01 21.96
CA PRO A 439 21.62 -5.18 22.58
C PRO A 439 20.10 -5.04 22.81
N SER A 440 19.55 -3.83 22.74
CA SER A 440 18.13 -3.57 22.96
C SER A 440 17.26 -3.79 21.72
N VAL A 441 17.87 -3.87 20.53
CA VAL A 441 17.10 -4.08 19.29
C VAL A 441 16.48 -5.47 19.23
N THR A 442 15.22 -5.51 18.83
CA THR A 442 14.56 -6.75 18.45
C THR A 442 14.79 -7.00 16.96
N VAL A 443 15.44 -8.11 16.64
CA VAL A 443 15.69 -8.52 15.25
C VAL A 443 14.61 -9.52 14.85
N GLU A 444 13.69 -9.10 14.00
CA GLU A 444 12.75 -9.97 13.30
C GLU A 444 13.51 -10.69 12.18
N HIS A 445 13.31 -12.00 12.04
CA HIS A 445 13.88 -12.76 10.94
C HIS A 445 12.89 -13.76 10.39
N TYR A 446 12.92 -13.96 9.08
CA TYR A 446 12.07 -14.91 8.39
C TYR A 446 12.68 -15.32 7.05
N ASP A 447 12.39 -16.55 6.66
CA ASP A 447 12.82 -17.09 5.38
C ASP A 447 11.90 -16.64 4.25
N PHE A 448 12.47 -16.45 3.06
CA PHE A 448 11.74 -16.15 1.84
C PHE A 448 12.48 -16.70 0.63
N TRP A 449 11.80 -16.74 -0.52
CA TRP A 449 12.30 -17.32 -1.76
C TRP A 449 12.75 -16.20 -2.70
N THR A 450 14.02 -16.21 -3.11
CA THR A 450 14.60 -15.25 -4.06
C THR A 450 14.97 -15.92 -5.37
N ASP A 451 15.05 -15.15 -6.43
CA ASP A 451 15.52 -15.63 -7.72
C ASP A 451 16.96 -16.18 -7.66
N ALA A 452 17.22 -17.21 -8.46
CA ALA A 452 18.53 -17.87 -8.48
C ALA A 452 19.71 -16.91 -8.79
N PRO A 453 19.60 -15.91 -9.69
CA PRO A 453 20.63 -14.88 -9.85
C PRO A 453 21.01 -14.18 -8.54
N PHE A 454 20.05 -13.59 -7.82
CA PHE A 454 20.36 -12.92 -6.55
C PHE A 454 20.95 -13.87 -5.49
N TYR A 455 20.50 -15.13 -5.45
CA TYR A 455 21.10 -16.13 -4.57
C TYR A 455 22.59 -16.39 -4.88
N ARG A 456 22.95 -16.47 -6.17
CA ARG A 456 24.36 -16.60 -6.61
C ARG A 456 25.18 -15.38 -6.23
N TYR A 457 24.61 -14.17 -6.34
CA TYR A 457 25.24 -12.95 -5.86
C TYR A 457 25.59 -13.03 -4.36
N LEU A 458 24.68 -13.52 -3.51
CA LEU A 458 24.96 -13.70 -2.07
C LEU A 458 26.05 -14.75 -1.79
N ASN A 459 26.25 -15.71 -2.70
CA ASN A 459 27.36 -16.68 -2.65
C ASN A 459 28.67 -16.12 -3.21
N GLY A 460 28.70 -14.87 -3.69
CA GLY A 460 29.87 -14.26 -4.32
C GLY A 460 30.16 -14.77 -5.73
N GLU A 461 29.17 -15.38 -6.39
CA GLU A 461 29.28 -15.87 -7.76
C GLU A 461 29.01 -14.75 -8.77
N SER A 462 29.82 -14.68 -9.84
CA SER A 462 29.78 -13.57 -10.80
C SER A 462 28.79 -13.73 -11.96
N VAL A 463 28.11 -14.87 -12.10
CA VAL A 463 27.16 -15.17 -13.21
C VAL A 463 26.09 -16.19 -12.86
#